data_AF-A0A3C0ZB49-F1
#
_entry.id   AF-A0A3C0ZB49-F1
#
_cell.length_a   1.000
_cell.length_b   1.000
_cell.length_c   1.000
_cell.angle_alpha   90.00
_cell.angle_beta   90.00
_cell.angle_gamma   90.00
#
_symmetry.space_group_name_H-M   'P 1'
#
loop_
_entity.id
_entity.type
_entity.pdbx_description
1 polymer ?
#
loop_
_entity_poly.entity_id
_entity_poly.type
_entity_poly.pdbx_seq_one_letter_code
_entity_poly.pdbx_strand_id
1 'polypeptide(L)'
;MANLKEVRNRITSVSSTQQITKAMKMVSAAKLKHTTNAILQLRPYANKLRDILADVSASVEGSNSPFTVDREPNKVLIVVVSSNRGLAGAFNANVIKTTNNLIFIKYAEQHAKGNLSIIGIGKKGYDFYSKRNFNVVANHSDLFSDLNFGSVSVVTEFIMEQFKEGNFDRVEVVYNQFKNAAVQELTAEQI
;
A
#
# COMPACT_ATOMS: atom_id res chain seq x y z
N MET A 1 28.47 -4.89 44.82
CA MET A 1 27.64 -6.00 44.26
C MET A 1 26.53 -5.47 43.33
N ALA A 2 26.90 -4.79 42.24
CA ALA A 2 25.92 -4.34 41.22
C ALA A 2 25.69 -5.40 40.12
N ASN A 3 26.67 -6.28 39.87
CA ASN A 3 26.73 -7.13 38.68
C ASN A 3 25.67 -8.27 38.65
N LEU A 4 25.51 -9.06 39.72
CA LEU A 4 24.58 -10.22 39.70
C LEU A 4 23.10 -9.84 39.67
N LYS A 5 22.71 -8.76 40.35
CA LYS A 5 21.32 -8.27 40.35
C LYS A 5 20.95 -7.71 38.98
N GLU A 6 21.87 -6.98 38.35
CA GLU A 6 21.68 -6.44 37.00
C GLU A 6 21.54 -7.56 35.95
N VAL A 7 22.40 -8.59 36.02
CA VAL A 7 22.31 -9.76 35.15
C VAL A 7 20.95 -10.46 35.31
N ARG A 8 20.49 -10.68 36.55
CA ARG A 8 19.17 -11.28 36.80
C ARG A 8 18.04 -10.44 36.20
N ASN A 9 18.09 -9.11 36.36
CA ASN A 9 17.10 -8.21 35.78
C ASN A 9 17.08 -8.27 34.24
N ARG A 10 18.26 -8.34 33.59
CA ARG A 10 18.36 -8.50 32.14
C ARG A 10 17.75 -9.83 31.68
N ILE A 11 17.99 -10.93 32.39
CA ILE A 11 17.39 -12.24 32.08
C ILE A 11 15.87 -12.15 32.12
N THR A 12 15.30 -11.55 33.18
CA THR A 12 13.84 -11.37 33.28
C THR A 12 13.28 -10.50 32.16
N SER A 13 13.96 -9.38 31.83
CA SER A 13 13.54 -8.49 30.74
C SER A 13 13.56 -9.18 29.37
N VAL A 14 14.60 -9.95 29.07
CA VAL A 14 14.73 -10.69 27.80
C VAL A 14 13.69 -11.81 27.72
N SER A 15 13.49 -12.55 28.82
CA SER A 15 12.48 -13.61 28.89
C SER A 15 11.06 -13.07 28.67
N SER A 16 10.72 -11.94 29.30
CA SER A 16 9.43 -11.26 29.08
C SER A 16 9.27 -10.82 27.63
N THR A 17 10.30 -10.19 27.04
CA THR A 17 10.29 -9.78 25.63
C THR A 17 10.13 -10.97 24.68
N GLN A 18 10.75 -12.12 24.99
CA GLN A 18 10.59 -13.36 24.22
C GLN A 18 9.15 -13.89 24.28
N GLN A 19 8.50 -13.85 25.45
CA GLN A 19 7.11 -14.28 25.59
C GLN A 19 6.15 -13.39 24.81
N ILE A 20 6.33 -12.06 24.90
CA ILE A 20 5.52 -11.08 24.17
C ILE A 20 5.67 -11.29 22.65
N THR A 21 6.90 -11.38 22.16
CA THR A 21 7.14 -11.58 20.71
C THR A 21 6.63 -12.94 20.22
N LYS A 22 6.69 -14.00 21.05
CA LYS A 22 6.10 -15.31 20.74
C LYS A 22 4.57 -15.22 20.61
N ALA A 23 3.91 -14.53 21.54
CA ALA A 23 2.47 -14.30 21.48
C ALA A 23 2.10 -13.47 20.23
N MET A 24 2.81 -12.38 19.96
CA MET A 24 2.61 -11.56 18.76
C MET A 24 2.77 -12.36 17.47
N LYS A 25 3.77 -13.24 17.38
CA LYS A 25 3.96 -14.13 16.22
C LYS A 25 2.73 -15.02 16.00
N MET A 26 2.18 -15.62 17.07
CA MET A 26 0.99 -16.47 16.97
C MET A 26 -0.25 -15.69 16.52
N VAL A 27 -0.46 -14.49 17.09
CA VAL A 27 -1.56 -13.59 16.71
C VAL A 27 -1.44 -13.18 15.23
N SER A 28 -0.25 -12.78 14.79
CA SER A 28 0.00 -12.40 13.40
C SER A 28 -0.18 -13.57 12.44
N ALA A 29 0.25 -14.78 12.82
CA ALA A 29 0.05 -15.98 12.02
C ALA A 29 -1.44 -16.33 11.84
N ALA A 30 -2.23 -16.20 12.91
CA ALA A 30 -3.68 -16.40 12.85
C ALA A 30 -4.35 -15.37 11.91
N LYS A 31 -3.95 -14.09 12.01
CA LYS A 31 -4.44 -13.03 11.11
C LYS A 31 -4.07 -13.29 9.66
N LEU A 32 -2.81 -13.64 9.39
CA LEU A 32 -2.36 -13.97 8.04
C LEU A 32 -3.18 -15.11 7.44
N LYS A 33 -3.41 -16.19 8.20
CA LYS A 33 -4.23 -17.32 7.74
C LYS A 33 -5.66 -16.88 7.41
N HIS A 34 -6.28 -16.09 8.28
CA HIS A 34 -7.63 -15.56 8.06
C HIS A 34 -7.70 -14.70 6.79
N THR A 35 -6.78 -13.75 6.62
CA THR A 35 -6.73 -12.87 5.43
C THR A 35 -6.43 -13.64 4.15
N THR A 36 -5.50 -14.61 4.18
CA THR A 36 -5.21 -15.45 3.01
C THR A 36 -6.44 -16.24 2.58
N ASN A 37 -7.21 -16.79 3.52
CA ASN A 37 -8.44 -17.50 3.21
C ASN A 37 -9.49 -16.58 2.55
N ALA A 38 -9.66 -15.36 3.06
CA ALA A 38 -10.56 -14.37 2.46
C ALA A 38 -10.15 -14.00 1.03
N ILE A 39 -8.84 -13.81 0.78
CA ILE A 39 -8.31 -13.53 -0.56
C ILE A 39 -8.54 -14.70 -1.50
N LEU A 40 -8.32 -15.94 -1.06
CA LEU A 40 -8.54 -17.13 -1.88
C LEU A 40 -10.02 -17.26 -2.31
N GLN A 41 -10.95 -16.90 -1.42
CA GLN A 41 -12.39 -16.87 -1.73
C GLN A 41 -12.76 -15.75 -2.72
N LEU A 42 -12.01 -14.64 -2.73
CA LEU A 42 -12.25 -13.51 -3.62
C LEU A 42 -11.68 -13.72 -5.03
N ARG A 43 -10.66 -14.56 -5.20
CA ARG A 43 -9.98 -14.78 -6.49
C ARG A 43 -10.91 -15.16 -7.66
N PRO A 44 -11.88 -16.07 -7.51
CA PRO A 44 -12.79 -16.42 -8.61
C PRO A 44 -13.57 -15.21 -9.12
N TYR A 45 -14.05 -14.36 -8.20
CA TYR A 45 -14.77 -13.13 -8.54
C TYR A 45 -13.86 -12.15 -9.29
N ALA A 46 -12.66 -11.88 -8.77
CA ALA A 46 -11.71 -10.98 -9.39
C ALA A 46 -11.25 -11.46 -10.79
N ASN A 47 -11.05 -12.76 -10.95
CA ASN A 47 -10.69 -13.33 -12.26
C ASN A 47 -11.85 -13.20 -13.24
N LYS A 48 -13.07 -13.55 -12.83
CA LYS A 48 -14.21 -13.46 -13.74
C LYS A 48 -14.54 -12.02 -14.15
N LEU A 49 -14.37 -11.06 -13.23
CA LEU A 49 -14.46 -9.64 -13.55
C LEU A 49 -13.41 -9.22 -14.59
N ARG A 50 -12.15 -9.65 -14.43
CA ARG A 50 -11.11 -9.37 -15.43
C ARG A 50 -11.44 -9.95 -16.80
N ASP A 51 -11.93 -11.19 -16.86
CA ASP A 51 -12.33 -11.82 -18.12
C ASP A 51 -13.44 -11.01 -18.80
N ILE A 52 -14.49 -10.63 -18.05
CA ILE A 52 -15.59 -9.82 -18.59
C ILE A 52 -15.08 -8.45 -19.08
N LEU A 53 -14.20 -7.79 -18.31
CA LEU A 53 -13.62 -6.51 -18.72
C LEU A 53 -12.74 -6.64 -19.97
N ALA A 54 -12.00 -7.73 -20.11
CA ALA A 54 -11.18 -8.01 -21.29
C ALA A 54 -12.07 -8.25 -22.53
N ASP A 55 -13.14 -9.04 -22.39
CA ASP A 55 -14.10 -9.32 -23.47
C ASP A 55 -14.81 -8.03 -23.93
N VAL A 56 -15.23 -7.18 -22.98
CA VAL A 56 -15.86 -5.88 -23.29
C VAL A 56 -14.85 -4.94 -23.95
N SER A 57 -13.63 -4.85 -23.43
CA SER A 57 -12.61 -3.96 -24.00
C SER A 57 -12.19 -4.37 -25.42
N ALA A 58 -12.19 -5.67 -25.71
CA ALA A 58 -11.89 -6.20 -27.04
C ALA A 58 -13.04 -6.01 -28.05
N SER A 59 -14.30 -5.91 -27.58
CA SER A 59 -15.48 -5.77 -28.44
C SER A 59 -15.88 -4.32 -28.73
N VAL A 60 -15.38 -3.36 -27.95
CA VAL A 60 -15.69 -1.93 -28.15
C VAL A 60 -14.57 -1.25 -28.93
N GLU A 61 -14.64 -1.31 -30.26
CA GLU A 61 -13.84 -0.43 -31.11
C GLU A 61 -14.28 1.03 -30.89
N GLY A 62 -13.36 1.89 -30.43
CA GLY A 62 -13.62 3.33 -30.31
C GLY A 62 -14.27 3.81 -29.00
N SER A 63 -14.12 3.07 -27.90
CA SER A 63 -14.53 3.56 -26.57
C SER A 63 -13.74 4.83 -26.18
N ASN A 64 -14.41 5.98 -26.20
CA ASN A 64 -13.93 7.26 -25.65
C ASN A 64 -14.03 7.30 -24.11
N SER A 65 -13.62 6.23 -23.43
CA SER A 65 -13.56 6.24 -21.97
C SER A 65 -12.39 7.13 -21.53
N PRO A 66 -12.60 8.08 -20.60
CA PRO A 66 -11.52 8.91 -20.08
C PRO A 66 -10.34 8.11 -19.52
N PHE A 67 -10.58 6.86 -19.10
CA PHE A 67 -9.62 5.93 -18.48
C PHE A 67 -8.83 5.08 -19.48
N THR A 68 -9.22 5.03 -20.75
CA THR A 68 -8.51 4.24 -21.78
C THR A 68 -7.54 5.08 -22.62
N VAL A 69 -7.52 6.40 -22.42
CA VAL A 69 -6.64 7.33 -23.14
C VAL A 69 -5.30 7.42 -22.42
N ASP A 70 -4.21 7.12 -23.13
CA ASP A 70 -2.86 7.34 -22.60
C ASP A 70 -2.54 8.83 -22.62
N ARG A 71 -2.30 9.42 -21.44
CA ARG A 71 -2.00 10.85 -21.25
C ARG A 71 -0.54 11.02 -20.84
N GLU A 72 0.15 12.03 -21.35
CA GLU A 72 1.49 12.33 -20.85
C GLU A 72 1.44 12.66 -19.35
N PRO A 73 2.31 12.05 -18.52
CA PRO A 73 2.23 12.20 -17.07
C PRO A 73 2.75 13.57 -16.63
N ASN A 74 1.88 14.57 -16.50
CA ASN A 74 2.22 15.86 -15.91
C ASN A 74 1.87 15.90 -14.42
N LYS A 75 0.62 15.59 -14.06
CA LYS A 75 0.16 15.46 -12.67
C LYS A 75 0.09 13.98 -12.27
N VAL A 76 0.95 13.56 -11.36
CA VAL A 76 1.11 12.15 -10.99
C VAL A 76 0.62 11.93 -9.56
N LEU A 77 -0.25 10.94 -9.39
CA LEU A 77 -0.69 10.46 -8.09
C LEU A 77 -0.02 9.13 -7.77
N ILE A 78 0.62 9.05 -6.60
CA ILE A 78 1.16 7.79 -6.08
C ILE A 78 0.36 7.36 -4.85
N VAL A 79 -0.29 6.20 -4.95
CA VAL A 79 -0.97 5.54 -3.84
C VAL A 79 0.01 4.60 -3.14
N VAL A 80 0.38 4.95 -1.91
CA VAL A 80 1.36 4.20 -1.12
C VAL A 80 0.63 3.32 -0.12
N VAL A 81 0.68 2.00 -0.33
CA VAL A 81 0.04 1.01 0.55
C VAL A 81 1.04 0.51 1.59
N SER A 82 0.87 0.98 2.81
CA SER A 82 1.71 0.68 3.98
C SER A 82 0.87 0.12 5.13
N SER A 83 1.52 -0.29 6.22
CA SER A 83 0.78 -0.75 7.41
C SER A 83 0.52 0.40 8.40
N ASN A 84 -0.49 0.21 9.26
CA ASN A 84 -0.69 1.09 10.43
C ASN A 84 0.30 0.82 11.57
N ARG A 85 0.87 -0.38 11.61
CA ARG A 85 1.62 -0.92 12.76
C ARG A 85 3.12 -1.06 12.46
N GLY A 86 3.94 -0.96 13.49
CA GLY A 86 5.36 -1.29 13.41
C GLY A 86 5.63 -2.80 13.51
N LEU A 87 6.87 -3.17 13.79
CA LEU A 87 7.30 -4.56 14.06
C LEU A 87 6.99 -5.55 12.91
N ALA A 88 7.05 -5.05 11.68
CA ALA A 88 6.79 -5.80 10.44
C ALA A 88 8.06 -5.95 9.57
N GLY A 89 9.24 -5.99 10.21
CA GLY A 89 10.52 -6.04 9.50
C GLY A 89 10.68 -4.90 8.50
N ALA A 90 11.11 -5.23 7.29
CA ALA A 90 11.34 -4.28 6.20
C ALA A 90 10.07 -3.88 5.42
N PHE A 91 8.88 -4.37 5.79
CA PHE A 91 7.64 -4.18 5.02
C PHE A 91 7.38 -2.71 4.63
N ASN A 92 7.37 -1.80 5.60
CA ASN A 92 7.11 -0.37 5.35
C ASN A 92 8.33 0.31 4.69
N ALA A 93 9.54 -0.03 5.14
CA ALA A 93 10.76 0.57 4.61
C ALA A 93 10.93 0.26 3.12
N ASN A 94 10.57 -0.95 2.70
CA ASN A 94 10.67 -1.37 1.31
C ASN A 94 9.66 -0.63 0.42
N VAL A 95 8.40 -0.49 0.84
CA VAL A 95 7.40 0.28 0.07
C VAL A 95 7.83 1.73 -0.09
N ILE A 96 8.33 2.34 1.00
CA ILE A 96 8.86 3.71 0.96
C ILE A 96 10.08 3.80 0.03
N LYS A 97 10.99 2.83 0.08
CA LYS A 97 12.16 2.79 -0.80
C LYS A 97 11.73 2.69 -2.28
N THR A 98 10.81 1.79 -2.61
CA THR A 98 10.29 1.64 -3.97
C THR A 98 9.58 2.90 -4.44
N THR A 99 8.76 3.51 -3.58
CA THR A 99 8.08 4.76 -3.88
C THR A 99 9.08 5.90 -4.13
N ASN A 100 10.13 6.03 -3.30
CA ASN A 100 11.16 7.04 -3.51
C ASN A 100 11.93 6.80 -4.80
N ASN A 101 12.28 5.55 -5.11
CA ASN A 101 12.92 5.21 -6.38
C ASN A 101 12.02 5.60 -7.56
N LEU A 102 10.72 5.32 -7.48
CA LEU A 102 9.76 5.71 -8.50
C LEU A 102 9.71 7.24 -8.68
N ILE A 103 9.62 7.99 -7.57
CA ILE A 103 9.61 9.46 -7.57
C ILE A 103 10.89 10.01 -8.20
N PHE A 104 12.07 9.57 -7.76
CA PHE A 104 13.33 10.19 -8.15
C PHE A 104 13.93 9.65 -9.45
N ILE A 105 13.50 8.49 -9.94
CA ILE A 105 13.99 7.90 -11.19
C ILE A 105 13.00 8.14 -12.33
N LYS A 106 11.70 7.90 -12.10
CA LYS A 106 10.67 7.99 -13.16
C LYS A 106 9.97 9.34 -13.20
N TYR A 107 9.70 9.94 -12.04
CA TYR A 107 8.89 11.17 -11.91
C TYR A 107 9.64 12.36 -11.34
N ALA A 108 10.96 12.42 -11.57
CA ALA A 108 11.81 13.45 -10.99
C ALA A 108 11.40 14.86 -11.45
N GLU A 109 11.02 15.01 -12.71
CA GLU A 109 10.59 16.28 -13.28
C GLU A 109 9.25 16.75 -12.70
N GLN A 110 8.29 15.85 -12.57
CA GLN A 110 6.96 16.13 -12.02
C GLN A 110 7.08 16.48 -10.54
N HIS A 111 7.95 15.79 -9.81
CA HIS A 111 8.28 16.12 -8.43
C HIS A 111 8.94 17.50 -8.32
N ALA A 112 9.90 17.85 -9.18
CA ALA A 112 10.54 19.15 -9.19
C ALA A 112 9.57 20.30 -9.51
N LYS A 113 8.57 20.04 -10.35
CA LYS A 113 7.48 20.97 -10.70
C LYS A 113 6.38 21.06 -9.63
N GLY A 114 6.41 20.21 -8.60
CA GLY A 114 5.37 20.15 -7.57
C GLY A 114 4.07 19.46 -8.01
N ASN A 115 4.08 18.76 -9.15
CA ASN A 115 2.92 18.09 -9.72
C ASN A 115 2.78 16.62 -9.26
N LEU A 116 3.51 16.22 -8.22
CA LEU A 116 3.44 14.89 -7.64
C LEU A 116 2.63 14.91 -6.34
N SER A 117 1.60 14.08 -6.29
CA SER A 117 0.69 13.93 -5.16
C SER A 117 0.78 12.51 -4.59
N ILE A 118 0.61 12.38 -3.29
CA ILE A 118 0.66 11.09 -2.59
C ILE A 118 -0.65 10.86 -1.83
N ILE A 119 -1.19 9.65 -1.93
CA ILE A 119 -2.24 9.16 -1.02
C ILE A 119 -1.65 8.04 -0.16
N GLY A 120 -1.76 8.19 1.15
CA GLY A 120 -1.30 7.17 2.10
C GLY A 120 -2.43 6.22 2.47
N ILE A 121 -2.38 4.99 1.99
CA ILE A 121 -3.18 3.89 2.56
C ILE A 121 -2.35 3.28 3.67
N GLY A 122 -2.67 3.65 4.91
CA GLY A 122 -1.94 3.23 6.09
C GLY A 122 -1.07 4.33 6.71
N LYS A 123 -0.97 4.26 8.05
CA LYS A 123 -0.35 5.31 8.86
C LYS A 123 1.15 5.49 8.59
N LYS A 124 1.90 4.41 8.33
CA LYS A 124 3.38 4.50 8.22
C LYS A 124 3.85 5.21 6.96
N GLY A 125 3.18 4.99 5.82
CA GLY A 125 3.44 5.72 4.58
C GLY A 125 3.06 7.19 4.72
N TYR A 126 1.84 7.45 5.21
CA TYR A 126 1.37 8.82 5.49
C TYR A 126 2.33 9.60 6.39
N ASP A 127 2.67 9.06 7.57
CA ASP A 127 3.56 9.71 8.54
C ASP A 127 4.95 9.99 7.93
N PHE A 128 5.44 9.11 7.04
CA PHE A 128 6.76 9.27 6.43
C PHE A 128 6.82 10.45 5.47
N TYR A 129 5.82 10.57 4.58
CA TYR A 129 5.77 11.59 3.54
C TYR A 129 5.29 12.94 4.06
N SER A 130 4.28 12.94 4.95
CA SER A 130 3.79 14.16 5.59
C SER A 130 4.89 14.90 6.37
N LYS A 131 5.74 14.17 7.10
CA LYS A 131 6.89 14.75 7.83
C LYS A 131 8.00 15.30 6.93
N ARG A 132 8.01 14.97 5.65
CA ARG A 132 9.04 15.36 4.68
C ARG A 132 8.55 16.40 3.68
N ASN A 133 7.41 17.04 3.97
CA ASN A 133 6.80 18.08 3.15
C ASN A 133 6.49 17.63 1.70
N PHE A 134 6.21 16.34 1.50
CA PHE A 134 5.59 15.89 0.26
C PHE A 134 4.12 16.32 0.23
N ASN A 135 3.58 16.52 -0.97
CA ASN A 135 2.16 16.82 -1.14
C ASN A 135 1.32 15.56 -0.89
N VAL A 136 0.85 15.37 0.34
CA VAL A 136 0.00 14.25 0.73
C VAL A 136 -1.47 14.69 0.72
N VAL A 137 -2.24 14.19 -0.23
CA VAL A 137 -3.62 14.64 -0.51
C VAL A 137 -4.62 14.03 0.48
N ALA A 138 -4.41 12.77 0.87
CA ALA A 138 -5.32 12.08 1.78
C ALA A 138 -4.61 11.02 2.64
N ASN A 139 -5.20 10.76 3.81
CA ASN A 139 -4.82 9.69 4.72
C ASN A 139 -6.00 8.73 4.88
N HIS A 140 -5.83 7.51 4.41
CA HIS A 140 -6.84 6.45 4.53
C HIS A 140 -6.36 5.31 5.43
N SER A 141 -5.72 5.66 6.54
CA SER A 141 -5.24 4.68 7.54
C SER A 141 -6.39 3.93 8.24
N ASP A 142 -7.58 4.49 8.27
CA ASP A 142 -8.82 3.94 8.81
C ASP A 142 -9.38 2.76 7.97
N LEU A 143 -9.02 2.65 6.69
CA LEU A 143 -9.46 1.51 5.84
C LEU A 143 -9.08 0.14 6.41
N PHE A 144 -8.00 0.05 7.19
CA PHE A 144 -7.59 -1.22 7.79
C PHE A 144 -8.46 -1.65 9.00
N SER A 145 -9.28 -0.76 9.56
CA SER A 145 -10.23 -1.16 10.61
C SER A 145 -11.46 -1.86 10.04
N ASP A 146 -11.90 -1.48 8.85
CA ASP A 146 -13.05 -2.08 8.16
C ASP A 146 -12.74 -2.27 6.67
N LEU A 147 -11.89 -3.26 6.40
CA LEU A 147 -11.41 -3.55 5.05
C LEU A 147 -12.47 -4.33 4.27
N ASN A 148 -13.36 -3.61 3.60
CA ASN A 148 -14.39 -4.15 2.73
C ASN A 148 -14.46 -3.38 1.39
N PHE A 149 -15.17 -3.94 0.42
CA PHE A 149 -15.28 -3.34 -0.92
C PHE A 149 -15.88 -1.92 -0.86
N GLY A 150 -16.98 -1.72 -0.12
CA GLY A 150 -17.65 -0.42 -0.04
C GLY A 150 -16.74 0.70 0.48
N SER A 151 -16.02 0.45 1.57
CA SER A 151 -15.08 1.42 2.15
C SER A 151 -13.93 1.77 1.21
N VAL A 152 -13.40 0.78 0.48
CA VAL A 152 -12.30 0.99 -0.48
C VAL A 152 -12.81 1.69 -1.74
N SER A 153 -14.01 1.35 -2.22
CA SER A 153 -14.62 1.94 -3.41
C SER A 153 -14.76 3.46 -3.29
N VAL A 154 -15.13 3.99 -2.13
CA VAL A 154 -15.20 5.45 -1.92
C VAL A 154 -13.88 6.15 -2.25
N VAL A 155 -12.75 5.54 -1.85
CA VAL A 155 -11.41 6.09 -2.14
C VAL A 155 -11.06 5.95 -3.61
N THR A 156 -11.38 4.80 -4.21
CA THR A 156 -11.13 4.57 -5.63
C THR A 156 -11.98 5.48 -6.52
N GLU A 157 -13.25 5.69 -6.19
CA GLU A 157 -14.18 6.59 -6.88
C GLU A 157 -13.66 8.03 -6.85
N PHE A 158 -13.19 8.51 -5.68
CA PHE A 158 -12.53 9.81 -5.58
C PHE A 158 -11.33 9.92 -6.53
N ILE A 159 -10.45 8.91 -6.56
CA ILE A 159 -9.28 8.91 -7.46
C ILE A 159 -9.72 8.92 -8.93
N MET A 160 -10.73 8.12 -9.29
CA MET A 160 -11.27 8.05 -10.64
C MET A 160 -11.90 9.37 -11.08
N GLU A 161 -12.64 10.04 -10.20
CA GLU A 161 -13.24 11.34 -10.46
C GLU A 161 -12.16 12.41 -10.67
N GLN A 162 -11.15 12.46 -9.81
CA GLN A 162 -10.03 13.39 -9.98
C GLN A 162 -9.22 13.15 -11.26
N PHE A 163 -9.08 11.89 -11.69
CA PHE A 163 -8.47 11.54 -12.97
C PHE A 163 -9.33 12.01 -14.16
N LYS A 164 -10.65 11.83 -14.07
CA LYS A 164 -11.61 12.28 -15.09
C LYS A 164 -11.62 13.80 -15.24
N GLU A 165 -11.48 14.54 -14.14
CA GLU A 165 -11.39 16.01 -14.13
C GLU A 165 -10.05 16.55 -14.65
N GLY A 166 -9.02 15.71 -14.83
CA GLY A 166 -7.68 16.15 -15.25
C GLY A 166 -6.83 16.72 -14.11
N ASN A 167 -7.19 16.41 -12.86
CA ASN A 167 -6.36 16.71 -11.69
C ASN A 167 -5.21 15.71 -11.55
N PHE A 168 -5.37 14.50 -12.10
CA PHE A 168 -4.30 13.52 -12.27
C PHE A 168 -4.29 12.99 -13.70
N ASP A 169 -3.09 12.86 -14.26
CA ASP A 169 -2.85 12.30 -15.60
C ASP A 169 -2.30 10.88 -15.53
N ARG A 170 -1.76 10.49 -14.36
CA ARG A 170 -1.20 9.17 -14.11
C ARG A 170 -1.39 8.78 -12.65
N VAL A 171 -1.82 7.56 -12.41
CA VAL A 171 -1.95 6.99 -11.06
C VAL A 171 -1.08 5.74 -10.96
N GLU A 172 -0.23 5.67 -9.94
CA GLU A 172 0.55 4.48 -9.63
C GLU A 172 0.27 3.99 -8.20
N VAL A 173 0.15 2.68 -8.03
CA VAL A 173 -0.01 2.03 -6.73
C VAL A 173 1.28 1.30 -6.38
N VAL A 174 1.82 1.60 -5.20
CA VAL A 174 3.02 0.94 -4.67
C VAL A 174 2.63 0.11 -3.44
N TYR A 175 2.88 -1.20 -3.52
CA TYR A 175 2.50 -2.14 -2.46
C TYR A 175 3.46 -3.35 -2.39
N ASN A 176 3.32 -4.12 -1.31
CA ASN A 176 4.00 -5.40 -1.15
C ASN A 176 3.09 -6.54 -1.63
N GLN A 177 3.43 -7.16 -2.76
CA GLN A 177 2.74 -8.34 -3.26
C GLN A 177 3.12 -9.58 -2.44
N PHE A 178 2.11 -10.25 -1.88
CA PHE A 178 2.32 -11.46 -1.11
C PHE A 178 2.62 -12.65 -2.03
N LYS A 179 3.85 -13.19 -1.95
CA LYS A 179 4.23 -14.45 -2.61
C LYS A 179 4.09 -15.61 -1.63
N ASN A 180 4.72 -15.48 -0.46
CA ASN A 180 4.59 -16.43 0.64
C ASN A 180 4.94 -15.74 1.98
N ALA A 181 4.89 -16.50 3.08
CA ALA A 181 5.11 -15.96 4.42
C ALA A 181 6.51 -15.34 4.63
N ALA A 182 7.50 -15.71 3.82
CA ALA A 182 8.87 -15.20 3.91
C ALA A 182 9.16 -14.12 2.85
N VAL A 183 8.54 -14.22 1.67
CA VAL A 183 8.84 -13.39 0.50
C VAL A 183 7.65 -12.49 0.19
N GLN A 184 7.93 -11.19 0.15
CA GLN A 184 7.03 -10.16 -0.37
C GLN A 184 7.75 -9.47 -1.53
N GLU A 185 7.11 -9.42 -2.68
CA GLU A 185 7.63 -8.75 -3.87
C GLU A 185 7.19 -7.28 -3.86
N LEU A 186 8.12 -6.38 -4.21
CA LEU A 186 7.86 -4.96 -4.26
C LEU A 186 7.30 -4.61 -5.63
N THR A 187 6.07 -4.13 -5.66
CA THR A 187 5.35 -3.88 -6.91
C THR A 187 4.96 -2.40 -6.97
N ALA A 188 5.26 -1.78 -8.09
CA ALA A 188 4.70 -0.49 -8.51
C ALA A 188 3.93 -0.77 -9.80
N GLU A 189 2.61 -0.57 -9.76
CA GLU A 189 1.71 -0.85 -10.87
C GLU A 189 0.97 0.42 -11.24
N GLN A 190 0.90 0.70 -12.54
CA GLN A 190 0.04 1.76 -13.05
C GLN A 190 -1.39 1.24 -13.16
N ILE A 191 -2.34 2.03 -12.67
CA ILE A 191 -3.78 1.74 -12.73
C ILE A 191 -4.55 2.80 -13.51
#